data_AF-Q4TIJ4-F1
#
_entry.id   AF-Q4TIJ4-F1
#
_cell.length_a   1.000
_cell.length_b   1.000
_cell.length_c   1.000
_cell.angle_alpha   90.00
_cell.angle_beta   90.00
_cell.angle_gamma   90.00
#
_symmetry.space_group_name_H-M   'P 1'
#
loop_
_entity.id
_entity.type
_entity.pdbx_description
1 polymer ?
#
loop_
_entity_poly.entity_id
_entity_poly.type
_entity_poly.pdbx_seq_one_letter_code
_entity_poly.pdbx_strand_id
1 'polypeptide(L)'
;FQCKCWPGFYLKDDGKTCVDIDECATTLPCSQRCINTYGSYKCLCVDGYEALERNSNVCKALSAEEPFLIMADHHEIRKLSVDGSNYTILKQV
;
A
#
# COMPACT_ATOMS: atom_id res chain seq x y z
N PHE A 1 37.01 -14.21 -1.65
CA PHE A 1 35.65 -14.78 -1.67
C PHE A 1 34.74 -13.85 -0.87
N GLN A 2 33.50 -13.62 -1.33
CA GLN A 2 32.55 -12.71 -0.67
C GLN A 2 31.24 -13.46 -0.44
N CYS A 3 30.77 -13.51 0.81
CA CYS A 3 29.48 -14.11 1.15
C CYS A 3 28.33 -13.22 0.66
N LYS A 4 27.28 -13.84 0.13
CA LYS A 4 26.05 -13.17 -0.27
C LYS A 4 24.86 -13.93 0.31
N CYS A 5 23.85 -13.17 0.72
CA CYS A 5 22.59 -13.72 1.21
C CYS A 5 21.53 -13.80 0.09
N TRP A 6 20.53 -14.63 0.30
CA TRP A 6 19.35 -14.71 -0.57
C TRP A 6 18.52 -13.42 -0.47
N PRO A 7 17.69 -13.09 -1.48
CA PRO A 7 16.71 -12.00 -1.36
C PRO A 7 15.82 -12.17 -0.13
N GLY A 8 15.51 -11.07 0.56
CA GLY A 8 14.79 -11.10 1.85
C GLY A 8 15.70 -11.25 3.07
N PHE A 9 17.01 -11.33 2.88
CA PHE A 9 17.98 -11.46 3.97
C PHE A 9 19.11 -10.43 3.86
N TYR A 10 19.62 -9.99 5.00
CA TYR A 10 20.82 -9.16 5.08
C TYR A 10 21.97 -9.93 5.75
N LEU A 11 23.19 -9.59 5.36
CA LEU A 11 24.40 -10.17 5.95
C LEU A 11 24.67 -9.46 7.29
N LYS A 12 24.73 -10.22 8.37
CA LYS A 12 25.11 -9.73 9.70
C LYS A 12 26.59 -9.34 9.74
N ASP A 13 26.98 -8.55 10.73
CA ASP A 13 28.37 -8.04 10.91
C ASP A 13 29.44 -9.13 11.04
N ASP A 14 29.05 -10.37 11.33
CA ASP A 14 29.95 -11.53 11.34
C ASP A 14 30.39 -11.98 9.92
N GLY A 15 29.81 -11.40 8.87
CA GLY A 15 30.14 -11.62 7.48
C GLY A 15 29.73 -13.00 6.96
N LYS A 16 28.95 -13.77 7.72
CA LYS A 16 28.61 -15.18 7.41
C LYS A 16 27.16 -15.54 7.67
N THR A 17 26.49 -14.83 8.58
CA THR A 17 25.11 -15.13 8.96
C THR A 17 24.14 -14.27 8.16
N CYS A 18 23.17 -14.91 7.52
CA CYS A 18 22.07 -14.23 6.87
C CYS A 18 20.89 -14.16 7.83
N VAL A 19 20.42 -12.94 8.08
CA VAL A 19 19.28 -12.67 8.96
C VAL A 19 18.13 -12.18 8.10
N ASP A 20 16.94 -12.68 8.41
CA ASP A 20 15.69 -12.28 7.76
C ASP A 20 15.48 -10.78 7.91
N ILE A 21 15.09 -10.11 6.82
CA ILE A 21 14.73 -8.70 6.85
C ILE A 21 13.27 -8.63 7.27
N ASP A 22 12.98 -8.03 8.43
CA ASP A 22 11.59 -7.72 8.78
C ASP A 22 11.12 -6.49 7.99
N GLU A 23 10.51 -6.72 6.84
CA GLU A 23 10.01 -5.61 6.00
C GLU A 23 8.87 -4.86 6.68
N CYS A 24 8.11 -5.51 7.57
CA CYS A 24 7.03 -4.88 8.34
C CYS A 24 7.54 -3.92 9.40
N ALA A 25 8.77 -4.08 9.89
CA ALA A 25 9.41 -3.13 10.81
C ALA A 25 10.20 -2.03 10.09
N THR A 26 10.63 -2.28 8.85
CA THR A 26 11.64 -1.45 8.17
C THR A 26 11.06 -0.60 7.05
N THR A 27 10.36 -1.21 6.09
CA THR A 27 9.89 -0.54 4.87
C THR A 27 8.39 -0.29 4.86
N LEU A 28 7.63 -0.99 5.73
CA LEU A 28 6.16 -0.91 5.80
C LEU A 28 5.52 -1.05 4.41
N PRO A 29 5.76 -2.18 3.71
CA PRO A 29 5.46 -2.29 2.29
C PRO A 29 3.95 -2.38 1.98
N CYS A 30 3.11 -2.67 2.98
CA CYS A 30 1.68 -2.89 2.84
C CYS A 30 0.89 -1.62 3.10
N SER A 31 -0.17 -1.37 2.32
CA SER A 31 -1.11 -0.28 2.57
C SER A 31 -1.91 -0.41 3.87
N GLN A 32 -2.06 -1.64 4.37
CA GLN A 32 -2.82 -1.95 5.58
C GLN A 32 -2.02 -2.88 6.51
N ARG A 33 -2.41 -4.15 6.66
CA ARG A 33 -1.77 -5.07 7.62
C ARG A 33 -0.60 -5.80 6.95
N CYS A 34 0.56 -5.78 7.61
CA CYS A 34 1.77 -6.50 7.20
C CYS A 34 2.04 -7.66 8.16
N ILE A 35 2.43 -8.81 7.63
CA ILE A 35 2.90 -9.97 8.39
C ILE A 35 4.27 -10.38 7.85
N ASN A 36 5.31 -10.30 8.70
CA ASN A 36 6.64 -10.76 8.34
C ASN A 36 6.65 -12.30 8.24
N THR A 37 7.35 -12.82 7.25
CA THR A 37 7.53 -14.26 7.03
C THR A 37 8.99 -14.55 6.72
N TYR A 38 9.43 -15.80 6.88
CA TYR A 38 10.84 -16.09 6.61
C TYR A 38 11.19 -15.90 5.12
N GLY A 39 12.06 -14.93 4.84
CA GLY A 39 12.54 -14.51 3.52
C GLY A 39 11.57 -13.64 2.72
N SER A 40 10.46 -13.18 3.32
CA SER A 40 9.45 -12.38 2.63
C SER A 40 8.40 -11.79 3.59
N TYR A 41 7.35 -11.19 3.07
CA TYR A 41 6.22 -10.72 3.86
C TYR A 41 4.89 -11.00 3.14
N LYS A 42 3.80 -10.90 3.89
CA LYS A 42 2.43 -10.95 3.33
C LYS A 42 1.64 -9.73 3.77
N CYS A 43 0.96 -9.13 2.80
CA CYS A 43 -0.02 -8.09 3.05
C CYS A 43 -1.41 -8.68 3.20
N LEU A 44 -2.15 -8.21 4.19
CA LEU A 44 -3.55 -8.54 4.41
C LEU A 44 -4.39 -7.27 4.41
N CYS A 45 -5.58 -7.37 3.82
CA CYS A 45 -6.58 -6.33 3.86
C CYS A 45 -7.50 -6.54 5.07
N VAL A 46 -7.91 -5.44 5.69
CA VAL A 46 -8.91 -5.45 6.77
C VAL A 46 -10.31 -5.69 6.21
N ASP A 47 -11.26 -6.02 7.08
CA ASP A 47 -12.64 -6.24 6.68
C ASP A 47 -13.20 -5.04 5.89
N GLY A 48 -13.89 -5.33 4.78
CA GLY A 48 -14.39 -4.31 3.84
C GLY A 48 -13.40 -3.91 2.74
N TYR A 49 -12.23 -4.57 2.65
CA TYR A 49 -11.24 -4.34 1.59
C TYR A 49 -10.76 -5.66 0.95
N GLU A 50 -10.33 -5.59 -0.31
CA GLU A 50 -9.77 -6.71 -1.08
C GLU A 50 -8.44 -6.34 -1.74
N ALA A 51 -7.57 -7.35 -1.91
CA ALA A 51 -6.32 -7.19 -2.64
C ALA A 51 -6.60 -7.22 -4.16
N LEU A 52 -5.98 -6.30 -4.90
CA LEU A 52 -6.18 -6.20 -6.36
C LEU A 52 -5.72 -7.44 -7.12
N GLU A 53 -4.66 -8.11 -6.66
CA GLU A 53 -4.06 -9.30 -7.26
C GLU A 53 -3.42 -10.20 -6.18
N ARG A 54 -2.99 -11.42 -6.54
CA ARG A 54 -2.20 -12.28 -5.65
C ARG A 54 -0.88 -11.57 -5.33
N ASN A 55 -0.62 -11.33 -4.04
CA ASN A 55 0.52 -10.57 -3.52
C ASN A 55 0.47 -9.05 -3.76
N SER A 56 -0.72 -8.47 -3.99
CA SER A 56 -0.85 -7.02 -4.00
C SER A 56 -0.61 -6.45 -2.59
N ASN A 57 0.19 -5.39 -2.54
CA ASN A 57 0.39 -4.62 -1.32
C ASN A 57 -0.71 -3.55 -1.12
N VAL A 58 -1.62 -3.43 -2.09
CA VAL A 58 -2.67 -2.41 -2.15
C VAL A 58 -4.03 -3.07 -1.91
N CYS A 59 -4.76 -2.52 -0.96
CA CYS A 59 -6.11 -2.91 -0.60
C CYS A 59 -7.13 -1.92 -1.14
N LYS A 60 -8.05 -2.41 -1.97
CA LYS A 60 -9.17 -1.64 -2.52
C LYS A 60 -10.41 -1.86 -1.65
N ALA A 61 -11.15 -0.79 -1.36
CA ALA A 61 -12.40 -0.90 -0.62
C ALA A 61 -13.45 -1.66 -1.47
N LEU A 62 -14.25 -2.49 -0.80
CA LEU A 62 -15.37 -3.23 -1.39
C LEU A 62 -16.63 -2.36 -1.60
N SER A 63 -16.57 -1.07 -1.23
CA SER A 63 -17.70 -0.15 -1.40
C SER A 63 -18.16 -0.08 -2.87
N ALA A 64 -19.46 -0.24 -3.09
CA ALA A 64 -20.07 -0.11 -4.41
C ALA A 64 -20.13 1.35 -4.91
N GLU A 65 -19.97 2.32 -4.00
CA GLU A 65 -19.87 3.73 -4.36
C GLU A 65 -18.41 4.10 -4.63
N GLU A 66 -18.14 4.61 -5.82
CA GLU A 66 -16.82 5.09 -6.21
C GLU A 66 -16.41 6.30 -5.36
N PRO A 67 -15.16 6.33 -4.86
CA PRO A 67 -14.69 7.44 -4.05
C PRO A 67 -14.57 8.71 -4.90
N PHE A 68 -14.88 9.85 -4.29
CA PHE A 68 -14.77 11.16 -4.91
C PHE A 68 -14.07 12.16 -3.97
N LEU A 69 -13.42 13.15 -4.56
CA LEU A 69 -12.84 14.29 -3.87
C LEU A 69 -13.81 15.47 -3.97
N ILE A 70 -14.11 16.09 -2.82
CA ILE A 70 -14.76 17.41 -2.78
C ILE A 70 -13.67 18.44 -2.51
N MET A 71 -13.61 19.46 -3.37
CA MET A 71 -12.57 20.49 -3.29
C MET A 71 -13.22 21.87 -3.38
N ALA A 72 -12.67 22.84 -2.66
CA ALA A 72 -13.00 24.24 -2.84
C ALA A 72 -12.05 24.84 -3.90
N ASP A 73 -12.62 25.54 -4.87
CA ASP A 73 -11.87 26.27 -5.88
C ASP A 73 -12.47 27.67 -6.04
N HIS A 74 -11.79 28.66 -5.45
CA HIS A 74 -12.23 30.05 -5.39
C HIS A 74 -13.69 30.19 -4.88
N HIS A 75 -14.62 30.41 -5.81
CA HIS A 75 -16.06 30.61 -5.54
C HIS A 75 -16.89 29.35 -5.85
N GLU A 76 -16.27 28.18 -5.99
CA GLU A 76 -16.96 26.95 -6.37
C GLU A 76 -16.59 25.79 -5.44
N ILE A 77 -17.58 24.95 -5.15
CA ILE A 77 -17.38 23.63 -4.57
C ILE A 77 -17.45 22.62 -5.70
N ARG A 78 -16.42 21.81 -5.85
CA ARG A 78 -16.27 20.87 -6.96
C ARG A 78 -16.21 19.43 -6.44
N LYS A 79 -16.74 18.49 -7.24
CA LYS A 79 -16.65 17.05 -7.03
C LYS A 79 -15.86 16.43 -8.17
N LEU A 80 -14.85 15.63 -7.84
CA LEU A 80 -14.03 14.88 -8.79
C LEU A 80 -14.06 13.40 -8.41
N SER A 81 -14.43 12.52 -9.34
CA SER A 81 -14.28 11.09 -9.15
C SER A 81 -12.80 10.71 -9.10
N VAL A 82 -12.39 9.83 -8.20
CA VAL A 82 -10.96 9.50 -7.99
C VAL A 82 -10.32 8.80 -9.18
N ASP A 83 -11.12 8.11 -9.99
CA ASP A 83 -10.69 7.53 -11.28
C ASP A 83 -10.59 8.57 -12.42
N GLY A 84 -10.98 9.82 -12.15
CA GLY A 84 -10.91 10.93 -13.10
C GLY A 84 -12.01 10.94 -14.17
N SER A 85 -12.96 10.01 -14.14
CA SER A 85 -14.04 9.92 -15.13
C SER A 85 -15.04 11.07 -15.08
N ASN A 86 -15.23 11.67 -13.91
CA ASN A 86 -16.29 12.66 -13.72
C ASN A 86 -15.80 13.86 -12.88
N TYR A 87 -16.08 15.06 -13.38
CA TYR A 87 -15.80 16.32 -12.71
C TYR A 87 -17.02 17.24 -12.80
N THR A 88 -17.54 17.66 -11.64
CA THR A 88 -18.79 18.41 -11.54
C THR A 88 -18.66 19.59 -10.58
N ILE A 89 -19.27 20.73 -10.92
CA ILE A 89 -19.43 21.87 -10.01
C ILE A 89 -20.70 21.61 -9.17
N LEU A 90 -20.54 21.48 -7.85
CA LEU A 90 -21.64 21.21 -6.92
C LEU A 90 -22.35 22.48 -6.46
N LYS A 91 -21.58 23.57 -6.29
CA LYS A 91 -22.12 24.84 -5.81
C LYS A 91 -21.24 25.99 -6.25
N GLN A 92 -21.86 27.10 -6.62
CA GLN A 92 -21.20 28.38 -6.78
C GLN A 92 -21.60 29.29 -5.61
N VAL A 93 -20.60 29.96 -5.02
CA VAL A 93 -20.70 30.79 -3.82
C VAL A 93 -20.62 32.26 -4.20
#